data_AF-A0AAE9F7D6-F1
#
_entry.id   AF-A0AAE9F7D6-F1
#
_cell.length_a   1.000
_cell.length_b   1.000
_cell.length_c   1.000
_cell.angle_alpha   90.00
_cell.angle_beta   90.00
_cell.angle_gamma   90.00
#
_symmetry.space_group_name_H-M   'P 1'
#
loop_
_entity.id
_entity.type
_entity.pdbx_description
1 polymer ?
#
loop_
_entity_poly.entity_id
_entity_poly.type
_entity_poly.pdbx_seq_one_letter_code
_entity_poly.pdbx_strand_id
1 'polypeptide(L)'
;MVINRADPNVPFRRFLAILITLGLLIFVFTVYNNSDSTRNLETLKSRLRYPSNQTGISKQLSNYDLNEYNVKTYNGYVTMNELNEKVYKLLGYEIELPTLPVPTLRMINEPTCELVFSEWLKVSQQPQPDKPQRTIPSRDSDAFLLFGYAALGKWYINDKNSLFGEKPRNWDRISELMDYSKDQLGKMAYHKESVSMYHAMAANRLDGKSGVVIGSMQPWVEVMALKNGAKTVLTVEYNPLKIQDEFKDRMSAILPSEFVKKYRDYYEKFDFAASFSSIEHSGLGRYGDPLDPIGDLREMLKIKCILKKGGLLFLAFPLGTDSIQYNAHRIYGPVRLALMFYGFEWLSTFNGEQEQPFDLNSLNLHSKVKFQQAQYTMVLRKL
;
A
#
# COMPACT_ATOMS: atom_id res chain seq x y z
N MET A 1 80.62 -25.53 -10.16
CA MET A 1 79.78 -24.41 -9.70
C MET A 1 78.67 -24.23 -10.73
N VAL A 2 77.51 -24.85 -10.51
CA VAL A 2 76.37 -24.81 -11.46
C VAL A 2 75.44 -23.69 -11.01
N ILE A 3 75.33 -22.63 -11.82
CA ILE A 3 74.43 -21.51 -11.56
C ILE A 3 73.06 -21.85 -12.16
N ASN A 4 72.08 -22.10 -11.31
CA ASN A 4 70.67 -22.22 -11.69
C ASN A 4 70.16 -20.83 -12.14
N ARG A 5 69.74 -20.72 -13.41
CA ARG A 5 68.97 -19.56 -13.89
C ARG A 5 67.50 -19.75 -13.51
N ALA A 6 66.95 -18.82 -12.73
CA ALA A 6 65.52 -18.76 -12.44
C ALA A 6 64.75 -18.29 -13.70
N ASP A 7 63.65 -18.98 -14.02
CA ASP A 7 62.75 -18.66 -15.13
C ASP A 7 61.96 -17.36 -14.84
N PRO A 8 62.11 -16.30 -15.64
CA PRO A 8 61.49 -15.00 -15.39
C PRO A 8 59.95 -14.98 -15.57
N ASN A 9 59.33 -16.07 -16.05
CA ASN A 9 57.89 -16.11 -16.36
C ASN A 9 56.98 -16.59 -15.21
N VAL A 10 57.54 -17.00 -14.08
CA VAL A 10 56.77 -17.49 -12.92
C VAL A 10 55.81 -16.45 -12.31
N PRO A 11 56.18 -15.16 -12.18
CA PRO A 11 55.28 -14.15 -11.59
C PRO A 11 54.06 -13.88 -12.49
N PHE A 12 54.26 -13.82 -13.81
CA PHE A 12 53.21 -13.52 -14.79
C PHE A 12 52.16 -14.65 -14.86
N ARG A 13 52.59 -15.92 -14.81
CA ARG A 13 51.67 -17.06 -14.79
C ARG A 13 50.82 -17.12 -13.52
N ARG A 14 51.39 -16.75 -12.36
CA ARG A 14 50.64 -16.68 -11.08
C ARG A 14 49.63 -15.53 -11.09
N PHE A 15 49.99 -14.38 -11.68
CA PHE A 15 49.09 -13.22 -11.78
C PHE A 15 47.91 -13.49 -12.74
N LEU A 16 48.16 -14.13 -13.87
CA LEU A 16 47.11 -14.53 -14.83
C LEU A 16 46.15 -15.56 -14.22
N ALA A 17 46.65 -16.53 -13.45
CA ALA A 17 45.81 -17.50 -12.75
C ALA A 17 44.87 -16.82 -11.72
N ILE A 18 45.37 -15.82 -10.98
CA ILE A 18 44.56 -15.05 -10.02
C ILE A 18 43.45 -14.28 -10.74
N LEU A 19 43.75 -13.58 -11.84
CA LEU A 19 42.75 -12.84 -12.62
C LEU A 19 41.66 -13.76 -13.21
N ILE A 20 42.04 -14.95 -13.70
CA ILE A 20 41.07 -15.93 -14.20
C ILE A 20 40.17 -16.42 -13.05
N THR A 21 40.72 -16.73 -11.88
CA THR A 21 39.90 -17.15 -10.72
C THR A 21 38.97 -16.05 -10.22
N LEU A 22 39.42 -14.79 -10.20
CA LEU A 22 38.59 -13.64 -9.82
C LEU A 22 37.46 -13.42 -10.83
N GLY A 23 37.77 -13.52 -12.13
CA GLY A 23 36.77 -13.44 -13.22
C GLY A 23 35.73 -14.55 -13.15
N LEU A 24 36.14 -15.79 -12.86
CA LEU A 24 35.25 -16.93 -12.66
C LEU A 24 34.37 -16.75 -11.41
N LEU A 25 34.92 -16.25 -10.31
CA LEU A 25 34.16 -15.94 -9.09
C LEU A 25 33.12 -14.85 -9.32
N ILE A 26 33.49 -13.78 -10.02
CA ILE A 26 32.55 -12.70 -10.40
C ILE A 26 31.46 -13.26 -11.32
N PHE A 27 31.83 -14.06 -12.32
CA PHE A 27 30.86 -14.65 -13.25
C PHE A 27 29.90 -15.62 -12.53
N VAL A 28 30.42 -16.52 -11.69
CA VAL A 28 29.58 -17.44 -10.89
C VAL A 28 28.69 -16.66 -9.93
N PHE A 29 29.19 -15.63 -9.25
CA PHE A 29 28.39 -14.76 -8.38
C PHE A 29 27.29 -14.03 -9.17
N THR A 30 27.61 -13.53 -10.36
CA THR A 30 26.65 -12.82 -11.24
C THR A 30 25.59 -13.78 -11.78
N VAL A 31 25.99 -14.97 -12.24
CA VAL A 31 25.07 -16.01 -12.73
C VAL A 31 24.21 -16.55 -11.59
N TYR A 32 24.78 -16.76 -10.40
CA TYR A 32 24.04 -17.20 -9.22
C TYR A 32 23.00 -16.16 -8.80
N ASN A 33 23.39 -14.88 -8.66
CA ASN A 33 22.47 -13.78 -8.35
C ASN A 33 21.39 -13.59 -9.41
N ASN A 34 21.73 -13.72 -10.70
CA ASN A 34 20.76 -13.67 -11.79
C ASN A 34 19.79 -14.86 -11.73
N SER A 35 20.28 -16.09 -11.47
CA SER A 35 19.41 -17.27 -11.38
C SER A 35 18.47 -17.20 -10.16
N ASP A 36 18.95 -16.64 -9.05
CA ASP A 36 18.18 -16.45 -7.83
C ASP A 36 17.13 -15.35 -8.06
N SER A 37 17.50 -14.20 -8.65
CA SER A 37 16.55 -13.16 -9.09
C SER A 37 15.46 -13.71 -10.02
N THR A 38 15.82 -14.59 -10.96
CA THR A 38 14.85 -15.19 -11.90
C THR A 38 13.89 -16.16 -11.20
N ARG A 39 14.37 -17.03 -10.29
CA ARG A 39 13.52 -17.91 -9.46
C ARG A 39 12.65 -17.14 -8.47
N ASN A 40 13.13 -16.01 -7.97
CA ASN A 40 12.40 -15.15 -7.04
C ASN A 40 11.30 -14.35 -7.76
N LEU A 41 11.55 -13.92 -8.99
CA LEU A 41 10.50 -13.37 -9.85
C LEU A 41 9.43 -14.43 -10.17
N GLU A 42 9.80 -15.69 -10.42
CA GLU A 42 8.87 -16.82 -10.56
C GLU A 42 8.02 -17.03 -9.29
N THR A 43 8.61 -16.89 -8.10
CA THR A 43 7.92 -17.05 -6.80
C THR A 43 6.98 -15.88 -6.50
N LEU A 44 7.40 -14.63 -6.81
CA LEU A 44 6.54 -13.46 -6.72
C LEU A 44 5.40 -13.55 -7.74
N LYS A 45 5.73 -13.92 -8.99
CA LYS A 45 4.73 -14.23 -10.02
C LYS A 45 3.78 -15.33 -9.55
N SER A 46 4.23 -16.36 -8.84
CA SER A 46 3.33 -17.40 -8.31
C SER A 46 2.44 -16.89 -7.17
N ARG A 47 2.92 -15.95 -6.35
CA ARG A 47 2.10 -15.25 -5.32
C ARG A 47 1.08 -14.28 -5.95
N LEU A 48 1.35 -13.81 -7.17
CA LEU A 48 0.52 -12.91 -7.97
C LEU A 48 -0.32 -13.64 -9.05
N ARG A 49 -0.14 -14.95 -9.23
CA ARG A 49 -0.86 -15.77 -10.22
C ARG A 49 -2.26 -16.04 -9.68
N TYR A 50 -3.17 -15.12 -9.98
CA TYR A 50 -4.59 -15.41 -9.97
C TYR A 50 -4.93 -16.24 -11.23
N PRO A 51 -5.81 -17.27 -11.15
CA PRO A 51 -6.20 -18.09 -12.29
C PRO A 51 -6.73 -17.21 -13.43
N SER A 52 -6.27 -17.47 -14.65
CA SER A 52 -6.61 -16.63 -15.81
C SER A 52 -8.02 -16.92 -16.32
N ASN A 53 -8.76 -15.84 -16.58
CA ASN A 53 -9.70 -15.79 -17.69
C ASN A 53 -9.06 -14.85 -18.71
N GLN A 54 -8.54 -15.40 -19.81
CA GLN A 54 -7.93 -14.60 -20.87
C GLN A 54 -8.90 -13.52 -21.35
N THR A 55 -8.55 -12.25 -21.15
CA THR A 55 -9.16 -11.14 -21.89
C THR A 55 -8.04 -10.30 -22.51
N GLY A 56 -8.20 -10.00 -23.80
CA GLY A 56 -7.17 -9.43 -24.67
C GLY A 56 -6.72 -8.01 -24.28
N ILE A 57 -5.81 -7.47 -25.08
CA ILE A 57 -5.33 -6.08 -24.98
C ILE A 57 -6.54 -5.13 -25.01
N SER A 58 -6.65 -4.23 -24.03
CA SER A 58 -7.69 -3.20 -24.02
C SER A 58 -7.60 -2.36 -25.29
N LYS A 59 -8.73 -2.20 -26.00
CA LYS A 59 -8.85 -1.37 -27.20
C LYS A 59 -8.47 0.10 -26.96
N GLN A 60 -8.38 0.56 -25.71
CA GLN A 60 -8.00 1.93 -25.37
C GLN A 60 -6.48 2.19 -25.41
N LEU A 61 -5.65 1.18 -25.13
CA LEU A 61 -4.19 1.32 -25.12
C LEU A 61 -3.58 1.50 -26.52
N SER A 62 -4.25 1.00 -27.57
CA SER A 62 -3.73 1.06 -28.94
C SER A 62 -3.59 2.48 -29.49
N ASN A 63 -4.09 3.50 -28.78
CA ASN A 63 -4.07 4.89 -29.21
C ASN A 63 -2.96 5.73 -28.57
N TYR A 64 -2.16 5.16 -27.66
CA TYR A 64 -1.14 5.91 -26.90
C TYR A 64 0.24 5.24 -27.01
N ASP A 65 1.27 6.04 -27.27
CA ASP A 65 2.66 5.59 -27.10
C ASP A 65 3.14 5.95 -25.68
N LEU A 66 3.26 4.93 -24.82
CA LEU A 66 3.69 5.10 -23.43
C LEU A 66 5.14 5.62 -23.28
N ASN A 67 5.93 5.69 -24.36
CA ASN A 67 7.24 6.32 -24.34
C ASN A 67 7.16 7.86 -24.35
N GLU A 68 6.03 8.43 -24.77
CA GLU A 68 5.82 9.89 -24.80
C GLU A 68 5.44 10.47 -23.43
N TYR A 69 5.04 9.62 -22.48
CA TYR A 69 4.56 10.03 -21.17
C TYR A 69 5.59 9.72 -20.08
N ASN A 70 5.90 10.72 -19.26
CA ASN A 70 6.87 10.60 -18.19
C ASN A 70 6.23 10.89 -16.82
N VAL A 71 6.61 10.10 -15.83
CA VAL A 71 6.17 10.25 -14.44
C VAL A 71 7.41 10.56 -13.59
N LYS A 72 7.28 11.51 -12.66
CA LYS A 72 8.33 11.78 -11.68
C LYS A 72 8.34 10.67 -10.63
N THR A 73 9.44 9.97 -10.50
CA THR A 73 9.62 8.83 -9.58
C THR A 73 10.77 9.12 -8.60
N TYR A 74 11.08 8.15 -7.74
CA TYR A 74 12.30 8.16 -6.94
C TYR A 74 13.58 8.30 -7.79
N ASN A 75 13.59 7.72 -8.99
CA ASN A 75 14.74 7.72 -9.90
C ASN A 75 14.75 8.91 -10.88
N GLY A 76 13.92 9.93 -10.64
CA GLY A 76 13.70 11.04 -11.57
C GLY A 76 12.54 10.76 -12.53
N TYR A 77 12.52 11.45 -13.67
CA TYR A 77 11.49 11.23 -14.68
C TYR A 77 11.75 9.92 -15.43
N VAL A 78 10.72 9.07 -15.48
CA VAL A 78 10.76 7.74 -16.09
C VAL A 78 9.58 7.62 -17.03
N THR A 79 9.77 6.97 -18.19
CA THR A 79 8.68 6.77 -19.14
C THR A 79 7.65 5.80 -18.58
N MET A 80 6.39 5.98 -18.95
CA MET A 80 5.31 5.08 -18.55
C MET A 80 5.52 3.68 -19.14
N ASN A 81 6.12 3.56 -20.33
CA ASN A 81 6.48 2.26 -20.89
C ASN A 81 7.48 1.51 -19.98
N GLU A 82 8.49 2.20 -19.48
CA GLU A 82 9.46 1.59 -18.56
C GLU A 82 8.80 1.12 -17.27
N LEU A 83 7.92 1.93 -16.66
CA LEU A 83 7.16 1.52 -15.47
C LEU A 83 6.22 0.34 -15.76
N ASN A 84 5.60 0.32 -16.94
CA ASN A 84 4.72 -0.76 -17.38
C ASN A 84 5.46 -2.10 -17.43
N GLU A 85 6.63 -2.13 -18.06
CA GLU A 85 7.42 -3.37 -18.21
C GLU A 85 8.13 -3.77 -16.91
N LYS A 86 8.75 -2.81 -16.21
CA LYS A 86 9.65 -3.10 -15.08
C LYS A 86 8.96 -3.12 -13.71
N VAL A 87 7.72 -2.64 -13.60
CA VAL A 87 6.99 -2.62 -12.33
C VAL A 87 5.60 -3.24 -12.48
N TYR A 88 4.72 -2.64 -13.29
CA TYR A 88 3.30 -3.00 -13.28
C TYR A 88 3.05 -4.42 -13.77
N LYS A 89 3.64 -4.82 -14.91
CA LYS A 89 3.50 -6.20 -15.42
C LYS A 89 4.04 -7.24 -14.45
N LEU A 90 5.11 -6.92 -13.71
CA LEU A 90 5.68 -7.82 -12.70
C LEU A 90 4.75 -7.97 -11.49
N LEU A 91 3.88 -6.98 -11.23
CA LEU A 91 2.85 -7.01 -10.18
C LEU A 91 1.48 -7.48 -10.69
N GLY A 92 1.34 -7.87 -11.96
CA GLY A 92 0.08 -8.34 -12.54
C GLY A 92 -0.85 -7.23 -13.05
N TYR A 93 -0.31 -6.03 -13.28
CA TYR A 93 -1.03 -4.86 -13.79
C TYR A 93 -0.44 -4.41 -15.13
N GLU A 94 -1.19 -3.58 -15.83
CA GLU A 94 -0.67 -2.79 -16.95
C GLU A 94 -1.32 -1.42 -16.96
N ILE A 95 -0.60 -0.43 -17.49
CA ILE A 95 -1.14 0.91 -17.71
C ILE A 95 -2.25 0.79 -18.75
N GLU A 96 -3.44 1.28 -18.42
CA GLU A 96 -4.59 1.38 -19.32
C GLU A 96 -4.67 2.76 -19.97
N LEU A 97 -4.44 3.83 -19.19
CA LEU A 97 -4.39 5.20 -19.69
C LEU A 97 -3.18 5.93 -19.09
N PRO A 98 -2.47 6.74 -19.89
CA PRO A 98 -1.30 7.48 -19.44
C PRO A 98 -1.69 8.76 -18.67
N THR A 99 -2.55 8.62 -17.66
CA THR A 99 -3.00 9.75 -16.81
C THR A 99 -1.87 10.25 -15.92
N LEU A 100 -1.89 11.55 -15.64
CA LEU A 100 -0.93 12.22 -14.77
C LEU A 100 -1.65 12.88 -13.57
N PRO A 101 -0.99 12.98 -12.39
CA PRO A 101 0.33 12.44 -12.09
C PRO A 101 0.34 10.92 -11.84
N VAL A 102 -0.83 10.29 -11.71
CA VAL A 102 -0.99 8.86 -11.40
C VAL A 102 -1.50 8.11 -12.64
N PRO A 103 -0.74 7.16 -13.20
CA PRO A 103 -1.21 6.29 -14.29
C PRO A 103 -2.46 5.50 -13.89
N THR A 104 -3.40 5.34 -14.84
CA THR A 104 -4.56 4.49 -14.65
C THR A 104 -4.19 3.08 -15.05
N LEU A 105 -4.41 2.10 -14.16
CA LEU A 105 -4.03 0.72 -14.38
C LEU A 105 -5.26 -0.16 -14.58
N ARG A 106 -5.07 -1.26 -15.31
CA ARG A 106 -5.93 -2.46 -15.25
C ARG A 106 -5.13 -3.65 -14.75
N MET A 107 -5.81 -4.65 -14.19
CA MET A 107 -5.18 -5.93 -13.90
C MET A 107 -5.15 -6.81 -15.15
N ILE A 108 -4.05 -7.54 -15.32
CA ILE A 108 -3.90 -8.54 -16.38
C ILE A 108 -4.81 -9.74 -16.08
N ASN A 109 -4.86 -10.17 -14.81
CA ASN A 109 -5.76 -11.21 -14.32
C ASN A 109 -6.39 -10.74 -13.02
N GLU A 110 -7.63 -10.26 -13.09
CA GLU A 110 -8.36 -9.81 -11.91
C GLU A 110 -8.83 -11.01 -11.07
N PRO A 111 -8.50 -11.08 -9.76
CA PRO A 111 -8.97 -12.15 -8.89
C PRO A 111 -10.46 -12.04 -8.57
N THR A 112 -11.10 -13.18 -8.34
CA THR A 112 -12.41 -13.21 -7.68
C THR A 112 -12.28 -12.75 -6.22
N CYS A 113 -13.36 -12.21 -5.65
CA CYS A 113 -13.36 -11.82 -4.25
C CYS A 113 -13.09 -13.00 -3.30
N GLU A 114 -13.58 -14.20 -3.62
CA GLU A 114 -13.25 -15.42 -2.86
C GLU A 114 -11.74 -15.66 -2.81
N LEU A 115 -11.04 -15.48 -3.92
CA LEU A 115 -9.60 -15.65 -3.99
C LEU A 115 -8.86 -14.55 -3.21
N VAL A 116 -9.31 -13.30 -3.30
CA VAL A 116 -8.76 -12.18 -2.51
C VAL A 116 -8.82 -12.47 -1.01
N PHE A 117 -10.00 -12.87 -0.50
CA PHE A 117 -10.20 -13.13 0.93
C PHE A 117 -9.49 -14.40 1.40
N SER A 118 -9.48 -15.47 0.60
CA SER A 118 -8.81 -16.73 0.98
C SER A 118 -7.28 -16.60 1.01
N GLU A 119 -6.67 -15.89 0.06
CA GLU A 119 -5.22 -15.63 0.10
C GLU A 119 -4.84 -14.70 1.25
N TRP A 120 -5.66 -13.69 1.56
CA TRP A 120 -5.45 -12.88 2.76
C TRP A 120 -5.46 -13.74 4.03
N LEU A 121 -6.46 -14.63 4.16
CA LEU A 121 -6.59 -15.52 5.32
C LEU A 121 -5.37 -16.42 5.44
N LYS A 122 -4.94 -17.03 4.34
CA LYS A 122 -3.75 -17.87 4.26
C LYS A 122 -2.47 -17.13 4.69
N VAL A 123 -2.27 -15.89 4.24
CA VAL A 123 -1.13 -15.07 4.67
C VAL A 123 -1.24 -14.77 6.16
N SER A 124 -2.40 -14.31 6.65
CA SER A 124 -2.61 -13.94 8.05
C SER A 124 -2.39 -15.07 9.05
N GLN A 125 -2.55 -16.32 8.61
CA GLN A 125 -2.38 -17.54 9.40
C GLN A 125 -0.94 -18.06 9.42
N GLN A 126 -0.02 -17.47 8.66
CA GLN A 126 1.38 -17.88 8.71
C GLN A 126 1.96 -17.63 10.12
N PRO A 127 2.96 -18.43 10.55
CA PRO A 127 3.61 -18.25 11.83
C PRO A 127 4.15 -16.82 11.98
N GLN A 128 3.71 -16.15 13.04
CA GLN A 128 4.16 -14.80 13.33
C GLN A 128 5.45 -14.83 14.16
N PRO A 129 6.48 -14.04 13.82
CA PRO A 129 7.72 -14.02 14.59
C PRO A 129 7.51 -13.40 15.98
N ASP A 130 8.30 -13.78 16.98
CA ASP A 130 8.19 -13.20 18.34
C ASP A 130 8.30 -11.67 18.35
N LYS A 131 9.15 -11.15 17.47
CA LYS A 131 9.32 -9.72 17.22
C LYS A 131 9.30 -9.45 15.72
N PRO A 132 8.79 -8.29 15.29
CA PRO A 132 8.89 -7.83 13.91
C PRO A 132 10.32 -7.89 13.39
N GLN A 133 10.46 -8.22 12.11
CA GLN A 133 11.77 -8.26 11.47
C GLN A 133 12.33 -6.85 11.34
N ARG A 134 13.63 -6.68 11.62
CA ARG A 134 14.31 -5.37 11.54
C ARG A 134 14.76 -5.00 10.14
N THR A 135 14.76 -5.96 9.22
CA THR A 135 15.16 -5.78 7.82
C THR A 135 14.24 -6.55 6.91
N ILE A 136 14.01 -6.01 5.71
CA ILE A 136 13.37 -6.74 4.61
C ILE A 136 14.30 -7.89 4.20
N PRO A 137 13.83 -9.15 4.12
CA PRO A 137 14.62 -10.25 3.60
C PRO A 137 15.07 -9.97 2.16
N SER A 138 16.33 -10.25 1.83
CA SER A 138 16.90 -9.95 0.50
C SER A 138 16.06 -10.51 -0.66
N ARG A 139 15.47 -11.70 -0.47
CA ARG A 139 14.60 -12.35 -1.46
C ARG A 139 13.32 -11.59 -1.79
N ASP A 140 12.83 -10.75 -0.87
CA ASP A 140 11.57 -10.02 -0.99
C ASP A 140 11.82 -8.52 -1.29
N SER A 141 13.08 -8.05 -1.24
CA SER A 141 13.46 -6.63 -1.34
C SER A 141 13.00 -5.98 -2.65
N ASP A 142 13.11 -6.68 -3.78
CA ASP A 142 12.71 -6.13 -5.08
C ASP A 142 11.22 -5.77 -5.08
N ALA A 143 10.36 -6.69 -4.63
CA ALA A 143 8.93 -6.47 -4.59
C ALA A 143 8.53 -5.36 -3.60
N PHE A 144 9.17 -5.30 -2.42
CA PHE A 144 8.93 -4.22 -1.46
C PHE A 144 9.35 -2.85 -2.03
N LEU A 145 10.45 -2.79 -2.79
CA LEU A 145 11.01 -1.54 -3.29
C LEU A 145 10.59 -1.23 -4.73
N LEU A 146 9.46 -1.77 -5.17
CA LEU A 146 8.93 -1.57 -6.52
C LEU A 146 9.99 -1.82 -7.59
N PHE A 147 10.79 -2.87 -7.46
CA PHE A 147 11.90 -3.24 -8.35
C PHE A 147 12.91 -2.12 -8.59
N GLY A 148 13.19 -1.34 -7.54
CA GLY A 148 14.16 -0.23 -7.57
C GLY A 148 13.54 1.15 -7.76
N TYR A 149 12.21 1.27 -7.85
CA TYR A 149 11.50 2.55 -8.00
C TYR A 149 10.99 3.14 -6.68
N ALA A 150 11.28 2.51 -5.54
CA ALA A 150 11.00 3.07 -4.22
C ALA A 150 12.27 3.15 -3.34
N ALA A 151 12.36 4.21 -2.54
CA ALA A 151 13.47 4.35 -1.58
C ALA A 151 13.25 3.54 -0.30
N LEU A 152 14.34 3.10 0.33
CA LEU A 152 14.32 2.45 1.64
C LEU A 152 14.94 3.36 2.71
N GLY A 153 14.16 3.71 3.73
CA GLY A 153 14.56 4.39 4.96
C GLY A 153 14.51 3.45 6.16
N LYS A 154 15.21 3.79 7.25
CA LYS A 154 15.21 3.02 8.50
C LYS A 154 14.33 3.70 9.53
N TRP A 155 13.23 3.05 9.90
CA TRP A 155 12.36 3.43 11.02
C TRP A 155 11.66 2.20 11.57
N TYR A 156 12.31 1.55 12.52
CA TYR A 156 11.81 0.31 13.10
C TYR A 156 10.83 0.58 14.25
N ILE A 157 9.67 -0.08 14.22
CA ILE A 157 8.65 -0.07 15.27
C ILE A 157 8.27 -1.52 15.59
N ASN A 158 8.08 -1.80 16.88
CA ASN A 158 7.51 -3.05 17.36
C ASN A 158 6.24 -2.78 18.15
N ASP A 159 5.09 -2.97 17.51
CA ASP A 159 3.78 -2.92 18.17
C ASP A 159 3.26 -4.30 18.56
N LYS A 160 3.93 -5.38 18.13
CA LYS A 160 3.59 -6.73 18.57
C LYS A 160 3.93 -6.92 20.04
N ASN A 161 2.91 -7.20 20.87
CA ASN A 161 3.06 -7.52 22.30
C ASN A 161 3.88 -6.46 23.08
N SER A 162 3.93 -5.22 22.59
CA SER A 162 4.67 -4.14 23.23
C SER A 162 3.85 -3.53 24.36
N LEU A 163 4.45 -3.36 25.54
CA LEU A 163 3.83 -2.62 26.64
C LEU A 163 3.50 -1.18 26.24
N PHE A 164 4.30 -0.62 25.33
CA PHE A 164 4.15 0.73 24.76
C PHE A 164 3.55 0.70 23.36
N GLY A 165 3.05 -0.46 22.91
CA GLY A 165 2.43 -0.60 21.61
C GLY A 165 1.16 0.22 21.52
N GLU A 166 0.85 0.65 20.30
CA GLU A 166 -0.37 1.37 20.00
C GLU A 166 -1.63 0.53 20.36
N LYS A 167 -2.53 1.10 21.18
CA LYS A 167 -3.80 0.47 21.60
C LYS A 167 -5.00 1.39 21.38
N PRO A 168 -6.20 0.84 21.09
CA PRO A 168 -7.39 1.66 20.96
C PRO A 168 -7.69 2.46 22.22
N ARG A 169 -8.20 3.67 22.05
CA ARG A 169 -8.53 4.61 23.12
C ARG A 169 -9.71 5.50 22.73
N ASN A 170 -10.36 6.12 23.72
CA ASN A 170 -11.50 7.04 23.55
C ASN A 170 -12.78 6.43 22.93
N TRP A 171 -12.83 5.10 22.71
CA TRP A 171 -14.02 4.40 22.24
C TRP A 171 -15.19 4.43 23.25
N ASP A 172 -14.89 4.66 24.51
CA ASP A 172 -15.86 4.82 25.60
C ASP A 172 -16.31 6.27 25.84
N ARG A 173 -15.90 7.21 24.96
CA ARG A 173 -16.23 8.64 25.04
C ARG A 173 -16.82 9.20 23.74
N ILE A 174 -17.35 8.34 22.86
CA ILE A 174 -17.99 8.71 21.59
C ILE A 174 -19.03 9.83 21.78
N SER A 175 -19.86 9.81 22.83
CA SER A 175 -20.87 10.88 23.06
C SER A 175 -20.23 12.26 23.17
N GLU A 176 -19.12 12.36 23.89
CA GLU A 176 -18.36 13.61 24.02
C GLU A 176 -17.72 14.01 22.68
N LEU A 177 -17.17 13.05 21.94
CA LEU A 177 -16.56 13.29 20.63
C LEU A 177 -17.58 13.77 19.59
N MET A 178 -18.85 13.38 19.71
CA MET A 178 -19.91 13.88 18.83
C MET A 178 -20.11 15.39 18.95
N ASP A 179 -19.73 16.02 20.07
CA ASP A 179 -19.79 17.48 20.25
C ASP A 179 -18.55 18.20 19.73
N TYR A 180 -17.47 17.48 19.44
CA TYR A 180 -16.22 18.08 18.98
C TYR A 180 -16.38 18.70 17.59
N SER A 181 -15.74 19.84 17.37
CA SER A 181 -15.56 20.42 16.04
C SER A 181 -14.64 19.55 15.18
N LYS A 182 -14.65 19.78 13.85
CA LYS A 182 -13.73 19.10 12.92
C LYS A 182 -12.27 19.25 13.33
N ASP A 183 -11.87 20.43 13.82
CA ASP A 183 -10.51 20.71 14.30
C ASP A 183 -10.18 19.98 15.61
N GLN A 184 -11.14 19.88 16.53
CA GLN A 184 -10.97 19.13 17.77
C GLN A 184 -10.81 17.63 17.49
N LEU A 185 -11.63 17.07 16.60
CA LEU A 185 -11.49 15.69 16.12
C LEU A 185 -10.16 15.48 15.39
N GLY A 186 -9.75 16.42 14.54
CA GLY A 186 -8.48 16.35 13.82
C GLY A 186 -7.27 16.30 14.76
N LYS A 187 -7.26 17.11 15.82
CA LYS A 187 -6.21 17.13 16.85
C LYS A 187 -6.05 15.81 17.61
N MET A 188 -7.01 14.90 17.55
CA MET A 188 -6.89 13.58 18.19
C MET A 188 -5.92 12.65 17.46
N ALA A 189 -5.64 12.90 16.18
CA ALA A 189 -4.78 12.08 15.35
C ALA A 189 -3.72 12.94 14.65
N TYR A 190 -3.95 13.35 13.40
CA TYR A 190 -2.95 14.02 12.56
C TYR A 190 -3.28 15.51 12.36
N HIS A 191 -3.82 16.18 13.38
CA HIS A 191 -4.14 17.60 13.36
C HIS A 191 -4.91 18.04 12.09
N LYS A 192 -4.29 18.85 11.23
CA LYS A 192 -4.91 19.42 10.04
C LYS A 192 -5.13 18.34 8.98
N GLU A 193 -4.19 17.42 8.82
CA GLU A 193 -4.29 16.33 7.87
C GLU A 193 -5.53 15.48 8.13
N SER A 194 -5.87 15.23 9.39
CA SER A 194 -7.12 14.55 9.77
C SER A 194 -8.38 15.34 9.39
N VAL A 195 -8.36 16.68 9.40
CA VAL A 195 -9.50 17.52 9.00
C VAL A 195 -9.85 17.30 7.52
N SER A 196 -8.89 16.92 6.67
CA SER A 196 -9.17 16.60 5.26
C SER A 196 -10.23 15.51 5.08
N MET A 197 -10.32 14.56 6.01
CA MET A 197 -11.32 13.50 6.00
C MET A 197 -12.72 14.07 6.21
N TYR A 198 -12.86 15.03 7.14
CA TYR A 198 -14.12 15.73 7.37
C TYR A 198 -14.54 16.52 6.13
N HIS A 199 -13.64 17.27 5.50
CA HIS A 199 -13.93 18.03 4.28
C HIS A 199 -14.40 17.11 3.15
N ALA A 200 -13.71 15.99 2.93
CA ALA A 200 -14.08 15.01 1.93
C ALA A 200 -15.49 14.42 2.16
N MET A 201 -15.81 14.04 3.40
CA MET A 201 -17.13 13.53 3.77
C MET A 201 -18.24 14.59 3.73
N ALA A 202 -17.91 15.84 4.04
CA ALA A 202 -18.85 16.96 3.94
C ALA A 202 -19.21 17.27 2.49
N ALA A 203 -18.22 17.26 1.60
CA ALA A 203 -18.42 17.43 0.16
C ALA A 203 -19.15 16.22 -0.48
N ASN A 204 -19.07 15.04 0.14
CA ASN A 204 -19.68 13.79 -0.33
C ASN A 204 -20.59 13.19 0.75
N ARG A 205 -21.65 13.94 1.10
CA ARG A 205 -22.59 13.62 2.19
C ARG A 205 -22.92 12.12 2.30
N LEU A 206 -22.93 11.63 3.54
CA LEU A 206 -23.15 10.23 3.90
C LEU A 206 -24.57 9.98 4.40
N ASP A 207 -25.51 10.89 4.13
CA ASP A 207 -26.89 10.84 4.61
C ASP A 207 -27.56 9.48 4.34
N GLY A 208 -27.90 8.76 5.42
CA GLY A 208 -28.56 7.46 5.34
C GLY A 208 -27.67 6.30 4.91
N LYS A 209 -26.39 6.54 4.60
CA LYS A 209 -25.46 5.54 4.06
C LYS A 209 -24.87 4.65 5.14
N SER A 210 -24.61 3.39 4.77
CA SER A 210 -23.86 2.43 5.57
C SER A 210 -22.41 2.37 5.11
N GLY A 211 -21.47 2.31 6.04
CA GLY A 211 -20.06 2.25 5.68
C GLY A 211 -19.18 1.42 6.59
N VAL A 212 -17.93 1.31 6.18
CA VAL A 212 -16.90 0.53 6.87
C VAL A 212 -15.62 1.36 7.05
N VAL A 213 -15.03 1.33 8.24
CA VAL A 213 -13.74 1.95 8.54
C VAL A 213 -12.69 0.86 8.73
N ILE A 214 -11.57 0.96 8.01
CA ILE A 214 -10.49 -0.04 8.05
C ILE A 214 -9.32 0.48 8.89
N GLY A 215 -9.18 -0.08 10.09
CA GLY A 215 -8.23 0.32 11.12
C GLY A 215 -8.62 1.64 11.78
N SER A 216 -8.78 1.61 13.10
CA SER A 216 -9.15 2.82 13.85
C SER A 216 -8.77 2.68 15.33
N MET A 217 -7.68 3.35 15.69
CA MET A 217 -7.24 3.42 17.07
C MET A 217 -8.14 4.30 17.95
N GLN A 218 -8.80 5.28 17.34
CA GLN A 218 -9.65 6.25 18.01
C GLN A 218 -10.81 6.55 17.07
N PRO A 219 -12.05 6.68 17.56
CA PRO A 219 -13.25 6.70 16.71
C PRO A 219 -13.47 8.04 15.98
N TRP A 220 -12.42 8.79 15.64
CA TRP A 220 -12.56 10.12 15.06
C TRP A 220 -13.06 10.06 13.62
N VAL A 221 -12.66 9.06 12.81
CA VAL A 221 -13.17 8.87 11.44
C VAL A 221 -14.64 8.46 11.47
N GLU A 222 -14.98 7.55 12.39
CA GLU A 222 -16.35 7.09 12.63
C GLU A 222 -17.25 8.27 13.03
N VAL A 223 -16.82 9.07 14.00
CA VAL A 223 -17.54 10.27 14.45
C VAL A 223 -17.68 11.27 13.31
N MET A 224 -16.63 11.53 12.52
CA MET A 224 -16.72 12.39 11.33
C MET A 224 -17.74 11.86 10.32
N ALA A 225 -17.81 10.53 10.11
CA ALA A 225 -18.79 9.93 9.21
C ALA A 225 -20.23 10.09 9.73
N LEU A 226 -20.47 9.83 11.03
CA LEU A 226 -21.78 10.01 11.66
C LEU A 226 -22.25 11.46 11.62
N LYS A 227 -21.35 12.43 11.91
CA LYS A 227 -21.63 13.88 11.78
C LYS A 227 -21.93 14.28 10.33
N ASN A 228 -21.37 13.55 9.37
CA ASN A 228 -21.64 13.73 7.94
C ASN A 228 -22.81 12.90 7.40
N GLY A 229 -23.67 12.35 8.27
CA GLY A 229 -24.95 11.75 7.91
C GLY A 229 -24.96 10.22 7.83
N ALA A 230 -23.82 9.56 8.05
CA ALA A 230 -23.74 8.10 7.98
C ALA A 230 -24.74 7.46 8.96
N LYS A 231 -25.54 6.52 8.45
CA LYS A 231 -26.53 5.79 9.26
C LYS A 231 -25.85 4.78 10.16
N THR A 232 -24.98 3.95 9.58
CA THR A 232 -24.23 2.91 10.30
C THR A 232 -22.78 2.85 9.85
N VAL A 233 -21.89 2.52 10.79
CA VAL A 233 -20.46 2.34 10.56
C VAL A 233 -19.99 1.04 11.21
N LEU A 234 -19.36 0.18 10.42
CA LEU A 234 -18.61 -0.99 10.90
C LEU A 234 -17.12 -0.66 10.94
N THR A 235 -16.45 -0.85 12.08
CA THR A 235 -15.00 -0.70 12.18
C THR A 235 -14.31 -2.05 12.17
N VAL A 236 -13.33 -2.24 11.29
CA VAL A 236 -12.48 -3.43 11.24
C VAL A 236 -11.17 -3.11 11.98
N GLU A 237 -10.96 -3.71 13.15
CA GLU A 237 -9.83 -3.40 14.04
C GLU A 237 -9.31 -4.67 14.74
N TYR A 238 -7.99 -4.77 14.94
CA TYR A 238 -7.34 -5.95 15.53
C TYR A 238 -7.65 -6.14 17.02
N ASN A 239 -8.07 -5.08 17.67
CA ASN A 239 -8.35 -5.04 19.09
C ASN A 239 -9.86 -4.93 19.35
N PRO A 240 -10.39 -5.57 20.41
CA PRO A 240 -11.75 -5.33 20.83
C PRO A 240 -12.01 -3.86 21.15
N LEU A 241 -13.13 -3.33 20.67
CA LEU A 241 -13.51 -1.93 20.86
C LEU A 241 -14.70 -1.84 21.82
N LYS A 242 -14.60 -0.97 22.82
CA LYS A 242 -15.68 -0.71 23.78
C LYS A 242 -16.55 0.43 23.27
N ILE A 243 -17.56 0.10 22.46
CA ILE A 243 -18.55 1.07 21.96
C ILE A 243 -19.60 1.35 23.05
N GLN A 244 -19.88 2.62 23.32
CA GLN A 244 -20.93 3.05 24.26
C GLN A 244 -22.32 2.55 23.85
N ASP A 245 -23.16 2.23 24.84
CA ASP A 245 -24.45 1.58 24.61
C ASP A 245 -25.37 2.36 23.67
N GLU A 246 -25.40 3.69 23.80
CA GLU A 246 -26.21 4.58 22.95
C GLU A 246 -25.78 4.64 21.47
N PHE A 247 -24.60 4.09 21.12
CA PHE A 247 -24.10 4.05 19.74
C PHE A 247 -24.15 2.65 19.13
N LYS A 248 -24.56 1.61 19.87
CA LYS A 248 -24.52 0.21 19.38
C LYS A 248 -25.49 -0.08 18.23
N ASP A 249 -26.49 0.77 18.01
CA ASP A 249 -27.40 0.73 16.87
C ASP A 249 -26.78 1.31 15.59
N ARG A 250 -25.79 2.19 15.72
CA ARG A 250 -25.12 2.90 14.61
C ARG A 250 -23.68 2.49 14.40
N MET A 251 -23.01 1.95 15.40
CA MET A 251 -21.59 1.59 15.37
C MET A 251 -21.41 0.14 15.81
N SER A 252 -20.57 -0.58 15.08
CA SER A 252 -20.17 -1.94 15.41
C SER A 252 -18.70 -2.15 15.07
N ALA A 253 -18.09 -3.18 15.65
CA ALA A 253 -16.70 -3.53 15.38
C ALA A 253 -16.57 -5.02 15.08
N ILE A 254 -15.56 -5.37 14.28
CA ILE A 254 -15.24 -6.76 13.94
C ILE A 254 -13.73 -6.94 13.82
N LEU A 255 -13.24 -8.11 14.24
CA LEU A 255 -11.84 -8.48 14.05
C LEU A 255 -11.56 -8.78 12.57
N PRO A 256 -10.37 -8.42 12.02
CA PRO A 256 -10.02 -8.72 10.63
C PRO A 256 -10.18 -10.19 10.25
N SER A 257 -9.83 -11.11 11.16
CA SER A 257 -9.94 -12.56 10.94
C SER A 257 -11.40 -13.03 10.85
N GLU A 258 -12.29 -12.45 11.64
CA GLU A 258 -13.73 -12.74 11.58
C GLU A 258 -14.37 -12.11 10.34
N PHE A 259 -13.98 -10.87 10.04
CA PHE A 259 -14.42 -10.14 8.85
C PHE A 259 -14.13 -10.92 7.57
N VAL A 260 -12.90 -11.44 7.42
CA VAL A 260 -12.51 -12.24 6.27
C VAL A 260 -13.24 -13.59 6.21
N LYS A 261 -13.45 -14.27 7.34
CA LYS A 261 -14.22 -15.53 7.38
C LYS A 261 -15.69 -15.33 6.97
N LYS A 262 -16.25 -14.16 7.29
CA LYS A 262 -17.63 -13.78 7.00
C LYS A 262 -17.77 -12.84 5.79
N TYR A 263 -16.77 -12.77 4.91
CA TYR A 263 -16.74 -11.76 3.84
C TYR A 263 -17.99 -11.77 2.95
N ARG A 264 -18.64 -12.93 2.77
CA ARG A 264 -19.89 -13.08 2.01
C ARG A 264 -21.03 -12.24 2.59
N ASP A 265 -21.07 -12.05 3.91
CA ASP A 265 -22.06 -11.19 4.59
C ASP A 265 -21.83 -9.70 4.33
N TYR A 266 -20.69 -9.35 3.73
CA TYR A 266 -20.23 -7.99 3.46
C TYR A 266 -19.97 -7.71 1.97
N TYR A 267 -20.12 -8.70 1.10
CA TYR A 267 -19.92 -8.55 -0.34
C TYR A 267 -20.87 -7.49 -0.90
N GLU A 268 -20.32 -6.46 -1.55
CA GLU A 268 -21.04 -5.30 -2.08
C GLU A 268 -22.10 -4.72 -1.13
N LYS A 269 -21.78 -4.67 0.16
CA LYS A 269 -22.71 -4.24 1.21
C LYS A 269 -22.64 -2.75 1.51
N PHE A 270 -21.45 -2.16 1.45
CA PHE A 270 -21.22 -0.82 1.96
C PHE A 270 -21.37 0.25 0.87
N ASP A 271 -22.02 1.36 1.22
CA ASP A 271 -22.14 2.54 0.36
C ASP A 271 -20.85 3.37 0.37
N PHE A 272 -20.09 3.29 1.47
CA PHE A 272 -18.77 3.89 1.57
C PHE A 272 -17.80 3.09 2.42
N ALA A 273 -16.51 3.33 2.21
CA ALA A 273 -15.41 2.85 3.04
C ALA A 273 -14.49 4.02 3.37
N ALA A 274 -13.84 3.98 4.53
CA ALA A 274 -12.83 4.96 4.90
C ALA A 274 -11.61 4.29 5.53
N SER A 275 -10.43 4.83 5.27
CA SER A 275 -9.21 4.45 5.96
C SER A 275 -8.26 5.65 6.02
N PHE A 276 -7.70 5.90 7.19
CA PHE A 276 -6.76 6.98 7.42
C PHE A 276 -5.58 6.45 8.23
N SER A 277 -4.39 6.45 7.64
CA SER A 277 -3.14 5.96 8.25
C SER A 277 -3.26 4.57 8.89
N SER A 278 -3.52 3.56 8.05
CA SER A 278 -3.74 2.18 8.47
C SER A 278 -3.20 1.20 7.42
N ILE A 279 -3.70 1.31 6.18
CA ILE A 279 -3.37 0.38 5.09
C ILE A 279 -1.86 0.35 4.78
N GLU A 280 -1.15 1.46 4.95
CA GLU A 280 0.28 1.59 4.68
C GLU A 280 1.20 0.74 5.54
N HIS A 281 0.69 0.25 6.67
CA HIS A 281 1.43 -0.64 7.56
C HIS A 281 1.34 -2.11 7.12
N SER A 282 0.37 -2.47 6.28
CA SER A 282 0.03 -3.86 5.95
C SER A 282 1.19 -4.61 5.30
N GLY A 283 1.60 -5.75 5.87
CA GLY A 283 2.66 -6.59 5.33
C GLY A 283 4.08 -6.11 5.63
N LEU A 284 4.25 -5.07 6.47
CA LEU A 284 5.57 -4.63 6.94
C LEU A 284 6.00 -5.36 8.22
N GLY A 285 5.10 -6.11 8.86
CA GLY A 285 5.37 -6.88 10.07
C GLY A 285 5.38 -6.08 11.37
N ARG A 286 5.10 -4.76 11.32
CA ARG A 286 5.06 -3.85 12.49
C ARG A 286 4.24 -4.38 13.66
N TYR A 287 3.11 -5.00 13.36
CA TYR A 287 2.16 -5.53 14.35
C TYR A 287 2.34 -7.03 14.59
N GLY A 288 3.39 -7.64 14.01
CA GLY A 288 3.62 -9.07 14.04
C GLY A 288 3.01 -9.82 12.86
N ASP A 289 2.35 -9.11 11.94
CA ASP A 289 1.86 -9.64 10.68
C ASP A 289 3.00 -10.27 9.86
N PRO A 290 2.72 -11.34 9.09
CA PRO A 290 3.69 -11.88 8.14
C PRO A 290 4.07 -10.84 7.08
N LEU A 291 5.34 -10.84 6.67
CA LEU A 291 5.81 -9.93 5.63
C LEU A 291 5.11 -10.22 4.31
N ASP A 292 4.51 -9.18 3.72
CA ASP A 292 3.84 -9.23 2.44
C ASP A 292 4.11 -7.94 1.65
N PRO A 293 4.92 -8.00 0.57
CA PRO A 293 5.19 -6.85 -0.29
C PRO A 293 3.93 -6.19 -0.86
N ILE A 294 2.83 -6.92 -0.98
CA ILE A 294 1.56 -6.45 -1.54
C ILE A 294 0.41 -6.41 -0.52
N GLY A 295 0.72 -6.42 0.78
CA GLY A 295 -0.29 -6.44 1.85
C GLY A 295 -1.28 -5.27 1.77
N ASP A 296 -0.80 -4.06 1.47
CA ASP A 296 -1.59 -2.86 1.20
C ASP A 296 -2.53 -3.04 -0.01
N LEU A 297 -2.04 -3.64 -1.10
CA LEU A 297 -2.85 -3.92 -2.30
C LEU A 297 -3.95 -4.95 -2.00
N ARG A 298 -3.68 -5.94 -1.15
CA ARG A 298 -4.69 -6.91 -0.71
C ARG A 298 -5.81 -6.24 0.09
N GLU A 299 -5.47 -5.29 0.97
CA GLU A 299 -6.48 -4.48 1.68
C GLU A 299 -7.37 -3.71 0.69
N MET A 300 -6.77 -3.05 -0.30
CA MET A 300 -7.52 -2.33 -1.34
C MET A 300 -8.46 -3.25 -2.14
N LEU A 301 -8.02 -4.46 -2.50
CA LEU A 301 -8.87 -5.44 -3.18
C LEU A 301 -10.04 -5.92 -2.30
N LYS A 302 -9.81 -6.14 -1.00
CA LYS A 302 -10.91 -6.47 -0.07
C LYS A 302 -11.92 -5.33 0.01
N ILE A 303 -11.45 -4.09 0.10
CA ILE A 303 -12.31 -2.89 0.10
C ILE A 303 -13.14 -2.82 -1.18
N LYS A 304 -12.52 -3.07 -2.35
CA LYS A 304 -13.24 -3.15 -3.64
C LYS A 304 -14.33 -4.22 -3.62
N CYS A 305 -14.11 -5.38 -3.01
CA CYS A 305 -15.09 -6.46 -2.94
C CYS A 305 -16.32 -6.14 -2.06
N ILE A 306 -16.14 -5.39 -0.98
CA ILE A 306 -17.22 -5.11 -0.01
C ILE A 306 -17.98 -3.82 -0.30
N LEU A 307 -17.40 -2.92 -1.08
CA LEU A 307 -18.07 -1.72 -1.56
C LEU A 307 -19.09 -2.07 -2.63
N LYS A 308 -20.25 -1.42 -2.62
CA LYS A 308 -21.18 -1.41 -3.76
C LYS A 308 -20.50 -0.78 -4.97
N LYS A 309 -20.88 -1.22 -6.17
CA LYS A 309 -20.55 -0.47 -7.39
C LYS A 309 -21.04 0.98 -7.26
N GLY A 310 -20.20 1.95 -7.59
CA GLY A 310 -20.47 3.38 -7.38
C GLY A 310 -20.28 3.86 -5.93
N GLY A 311 -19.98 2.97 -4.98
CA GLY A 311 -19.66 3.32 -3.60
C GLY A 311 -18.36 4.11 -3.48
N LEU A 312 -18.25 4.92 -2.43
CA LEU A 312 -17.12 5.84 -2.24
C LEU A 312 -16.10 5.28 -1.26
N LEU A 313 -14.82 5.44 -1.58
CA LEU A 313 -13.71 5.19 -0.68
C LEU A 313 -13.03 6.52 -0.35
N PHE A 314 -13.00 6.85 0.94
CA PHE A 314 -12.25 7.97 1.51
C PHE A 314 -10.92 7.46 2.03
N LEU A 315 -9.83 7.77 1.32
CA LEU A 315 -8.53 7.15 1.55
C LEU A 315 -7.47 8.20 1.84
N ALA A 316 -6.78 8.04 2.96
CA ALA A 316 -5.65 8.90 3.35
C ALA A 316 -4.51 8.07 3.94
N PHE A 317 -3.31 8.34 3.46
CA PHE A 317 -2.05 7.74 3.92
C PHE A 317 -0.89 8.68 3.54
N PRO A 318 0.35 8.42 3.98
CA PRO A 318 1.50 9.25 3.60
C PRO A 318 1.72 9.36 2.09
N LEU A 319 1.58 10.56 1.53
CA LEU A 319 1.82 10.88 0.12
C LEU A 319 3.19 11.57 -0.02
N GLY A 320 3.94 11.20 -1.06
CA GLY A 320 5.28 11.74 -1.29
C GLY A 320 6.02 11.04 -2.43
N THR A 321 7.34 10.94 -2.31
CA THR A 321 8.13 10.06 -3.21
C THR A 321 8.00 8.61 -2.75
N ASP A 322 7.70 7.70 -3.67
CA ASP A 322 7.57 6.26 -3.41
C ASP A 322 8.72 5.75 -2.52
N SER A 323 8.39 5.32 -1.31
CA SER A 323 9.38 4.86 -0.34
C SER A 323 8.79 4.05 0.80
N ILE A 324 9.65 3.33 1.52
CA ILE A 324 9.33 2.61 2.74
C ILE A 324 10.22 3.13 3.86
N GLN A 325 9.62 3.57 4.95
CA GLN A 325 10.30 3.76 6.23
C GLN A 325 10.20 2.45 7.01
N TYR A 326 11.17 1.55 6.84
CA TYR A 326 10.99 0.16 7.26
C TYR A 326 11.25 -0.03 8.76
N ASN A 327 10.34 -0.65 9.52
CA ASN A 327 9.05 -1.26 9.16
C ASN A 327 7.82 -0.39 9.53
N ALA A 328 8.02 0.88 9.84
CA ALA A 328 6.95 1.82 10.23
C ALA A 328 5.82 1.93 9.19
N HIS A 329 6.10 2.40 7.96
CA HIS A 329 5.07 2.66 6.95
C HIS A 329 5.60 2.82 5.52
N ARG A 330 4.67 2.76 4.54
CA ARG A 330 4.90 3.16 3.15
C ARG A 330 4.54 4.63 2.92
N ILE A 331 5.30 5.30 2.07
CA ILE A 331 4.97 6.61 1.49
C ILE A 331 4.68 6.39 0.00
N TYR A 332 3.53 6.85 -0.45
CA TYR A 332 3.03 6.56 -1.78
C TYR A 332 3.32 7.73 -2.71
N GLY A 333 4.10 7.45 -3.76
CA GLY A 333 4.24 8.31 -4.91
C GLY A 333 3.46 7.76 -6.10
N PRO A 334 3.66 8.35 -7.29
CA PRO A 334 2.88 7.99 -8.48
C PRO A 334 2.85 6.50 -8.80
N VAL A 335 3.94 5.77 -8.52
CA VAL A 335 4.06 4.37 -8.91
C VAL A 335 3.20 3.48 -8.00
N ARG A 336 3.28 3.64 -6.68
CA ARG A 336 2.42 2.86 -5.77
C ARG A 336 0.98 3.37 -5.78
N LEU A 337 0.74 4.68 -5.90
CA LEU A 337 -0.61 5.26 -5.99
C LEU A 337 -1.42 4.65 -7.13
N ALA A 338 -0.81 4.44 -8.30
CA ALA A 338 -1.47 3.82 -9.45
C ALA A 338 -2.02 2.42 -9.12
N LEU A 339 -1.27 1.64 -8.33
CA LEU A 339 -1.70 0.33 -7.85
C LEU A 339 -2.83 0.45 -6.81
N MET A 340 -2.77 1.46 -5.94
CA MET A 340 -3.83 1.72 -4.94
C MET A 340 -5.14 2.15 -5.58
N PHE A 341 -5.12 2.84 -6.73
CA PHE A 341 -6.32 3.35 -7.40
C PHE A 341 -6.99 2.33 -8.33
N TYR A 342 -6.37 1.17 -8.56
CA TYR A 342 -6.94 0.17 -9.44
C TYR A 342 -8.37 -0.22 -9.05
N GLY A 343 -9.28 -0.19 -10.05
CA GLY A 343 -10.70 -0.49 -9.86
C GLY A 343 -11.52 0.66 -9.29
N PHE A 344 -10.94 1.84 -9.17
CA PHE A 344 -11.61 3.05 -8.73
C PHE A 344 -11.38 4.24 -9.69
N GLU A 345 -12.38 5.11 -9.79
CA GLU A 345 -12.25 6.44 -10.37
C GLU A 345 -11.80 7.42 -9.28
N TRP A 346 -10.74 8.19 -9.52
CA TRP A 346 -10.31 9.24 -8.60
C TRP A 346 -11.09 10.53 -8.84
N LEU A 347 -11.91 10.94 -7.86
CA LEU A 347 -12.84 12.05 -8.02
C LEU A 347 -12.27 13.39 -7.57
N SER A 348 -11.62 13.39 -6.41
CA SER A 348 -11.18 14.62 -5.74
C SER A 348 -10.16 14.32 -4.65
N THR A 349 -9.42 15.37 -4.26
CA THR A 349 -8.47 15.33 -3.14
C THR A 349 -8.70 16.52 -2.23
N PHE A 350 -8.72 16.28 -0.93
CA PHE A 350 -8.97 17.29 0.10
C PHE A 350 -7.76 17.44 1.02
N ASN A 351 -7.52 18.66 1.48
CA ASN A 351 -6.54 18.99 2.52
C ASN A 351 -7.25 19.48 3.80
N GLY A 352 -6.46 19.79 4.82
CA GLY A 352 -6.98 20.25 6.12
C GLY A 352 -7.29 21.75 6.18
N GLU A 353 -6.79 22.52 5.22
CA GLU A 353 -6.83 23.98 5.21
C GLU A 353 -8.10 24.54 4.58
N GLN A 354 -8.61 23.90 3.53
CA GLN A 354 -9.73 24.37 2.74
C GLN A 354 -10.78 23.28 2.57
N GLU A 355 -12.06 23.68 2.56
CA GLU A 355 -13.18 22.75 2.39
C GLU A 355 -13.35 22.26 0.95
N GLN A 356 -12.87 23.03 -0.01
CA GLN A 356 -12.94 22.69 -1.43
C GLN A 356 -11.82 21.70 -1.80
N PRO A 357 -12.07 20.79 -2.76
CA PRO A 357 -11.03 19.92 -3.26
C PRO A 357 -9.98 20.72 -4.03
N PHE A 358 -8.79 20.16 -4.16
CA PHE A 358 -7.72 20.69 -4.99
C PHE A 358 -7.17 19.62 -5.93
N ASP A 359 -6.59 20.05 -7.04
CA ASP A 359 -5.96 19.17 -8.00
C ASP A 359 -4.57 18.75 -7.51
N LEU A 360 -4.46 17.50 -7.06
CA LEU A 360 -3.17 16.92 -6.70
C LEU A 360 -2.36 16.66 -7.98
N ASN A 361 -1.37 17.50 -8.22
CA ASN A 361 -0.45 17.38 -9.33
C ASN A 361 0.96 16.91 -8.87
N SER A 362 1.87 16.68 -9.82
CA SER A 362 3.24 16.22 -9.55
C SER A 362 4.04 17.18 -8.66
N LEU A 363 3.84 18.51 -8.79
CA LEU A 363 4.52 19.49 -7.94
C LEU A 363 4.14 19.30 -6.47
N ASN A 364 2.84 19.16 -6.20
CA ASN A 364 2.32 19.05 -4.84
C ASN A 364 2.65 17.68 -4.23
N LEU A 365 2.55 16.61 -5.01
CA LEU A 365 2.89 15.25 -4.58
C LEU A 365 4.38 15.09 -4.23
N HIS A 366 5.27 15.76 -4.95
CA HIS A 366 6.72 15.76 -4.69
C HIS A 366 7.21 17.03 -3.99
N SER A 367 6.31 17.79 -3.34
CA SER A 367 6.66 19.07 -2.69
C SER A 367 7.55 18.89 -1.46
N LYS A 368 7.50 17.70 -0.85
CA LYS A 368 8.28 17.33 0.32
C LYS A 368 9.57 16.63 -0.10
N VAL A 369 10.66 16.85 0.64
CA VAL A 369 11.93 16.15 0.40
C VAL A 369 11.79 14.65 0.66
N LYS A 370 12.76 13.85 0.20
CA LYS A 370 12.77 12.39 0.35
C LYS A 370 12.44 11.99 1.80
N PHE A 371 11.47 11.07 1.95
CA PHE A 371 10.92 10.57 3.22
C PHE A 371 10.05 11.51 4.05
N GLN A 372 9.89 12.77 3.67
CA GLN A 372 8.81 13.59 4.18
C GLN A 372 7.53 13.29 3.40
N GLN A 373 6.39 13.53 4.04
CA GLN A 373 5.09 13.19 3.52
C GLN A 373 4.07 14.29 3.82
N ALA A 374 3.01 14.32 3.03
CA ALA A 374 1.75 14.97 3.37
C ALA A 374 0.67 13.90 3.49
N GLN A 375 -0.44 14.21 4.15
CA GLN A 375 -1.61 13.32 4.15
C GLN A 375 -2.83 14.12 3.70
N TYR A 376 -3.41 13.65 2.60
CA TYR A 376 -4.61 14.21 2.01
C TYR A 376 -5.65 13.10 1.90
N THR A 377 -6.92 13.46 1.98
CA THR A 377 -8.00 12.50 1.76
C THR A 377 -8.37 12.52 0.28
N MET A 378 -8.15 11.39 -0.39
CA MET A 378 -8.57 11.14 -1.76
C MET A 378 -9.94 10.47 -1.74
N VAL A 379 -10.87 10.96 -2.56
CA VAL A 379 -12.19 10.34 -2.75
C VAL A 379 -12.16 9.55 -4.03
N LEU A 380 -12.37 8.24 -3.90
CA LEU A 380 -12.34 7.26 -4.97
C LEU A 380 -13.73 6.64 -5.13
N ARG A 381 -14.19 6.38 -6.36
CA ARG A 381 -15.48 5.71 -6.64
C ARG A 381 -15.23 4.33 -7.21
N LYS A 382 -15.82 3.29 -6.64
CA LYS A 382 -15.72 1.94 -7.21
C LYS A 382 -16.38 1.87 -8.59
N LEU A 383 -15.66 1.35 -9.58
CA LEU A 383 -16.10 1.17 -10.97
C LEU A 383 -17.04 -0.01 -11.19
#